data_AF-A0A1G6TY81-F1
#
_entry.id   AF-A0A1G6TY81-F1
#
_cell.length_a   1.000
_cell.length_b   1.000
_cell.length_c   1.000
_cell.angle_alpha   90.00
_cell.angle_beta   90.00
_cell.angle_gamma   90.00
#
_symmetry.space_group_name_H-M   'P 1'
#
loop_
_entity.id
_entity.type
_entity.pdbx_description
1 polymer ?
#
loop_
_entity_poly.entity_id
_entity_poly.type
_entity_poly.pdbx_seq_one_letter_code
_entity_poly.pdbx_strand_id
1 'polypeptide(L)'
;MEKNIVRVWPATHCPLTNRSDSEVIRSVDLSNFSFDREGFYWIYKFGAGEQLLIVTDELFNNSDIWTSKRREIEFLLHQGRWPKGVKMMDSNSLLALISSSNIPSSPIEKLKEVIYYFKSVSEFFGQTLYPKDNFHYKEHLVKKTGMSNPSELERIIYTCIELGYVKDEGSTKSTFPISLTLKGWEEAEKFETQKSSNISFIAMSFDPEMIQVYNDWIEPAIRESGFEPYIVLDQHPNSDVTINDAILAGIKKAKFTIADFTYHKSGVYFEAGYALGRGQKVIYTCRKDHIGTAHFDTRNYQHLVWKDGEDLKRKLMDKIEVFIKS
;
A
#
# COMPACT_ATOMS: atom_id res chain seq x y z
N MET A 1 9.54 -34.10 -14.70
CA MET A 1 9.49 -34.16 -13.22
C MET A 1 8.04 -33.99 -12.83
N GLU A 2 7.42 -35.03 -12.27
CA GLU A 2 6.13 -34.89 -11.62
C GLU A 2 6.29 -33.83 -10.51
N LYS A 3 5.48 -32.76 -10.55
CA LYS A 3 5.43 -31.82 -9.42
C LYS A 3 4.92 -32.63 -8.23
N ASN A 4 5.78 -32.84 -7.22
CA ASN A 4 5.33 -33.35 -5.93
C ASN A 4 4.19 -32.45 -5.47
N ILE A 5 2.98 -33.00 -5.39
CA ILE A 5 1.82 -32.28 -4.86
C ILE A 5 2.04 -32.16 -3.36
N VAL A 6 2.48 -30.99 -2.92
CA VAL A 6 2.71 -30.73 -1.50
C VAL A 6 1.40 -30.37 -0.83
N ARG A 7 1.14 -30.97 0.33
CA ARG A 7 -0.12 -30.78 1.08
C ARG A 7 -0.05 -29.56 1.99
N VAL A 8 -1.20 -28.92 2.19
CA VAL A 8 -1.41 -27.85 3.16
C VAL A 8 -2.46 -28.32 4.15
N TRP A 9 -2.19 -28.16 5.43
CA TRP A 9 -3.07 -28.66 6.49
C TRP A 9 -3.83 -27.53 7.18
N PRO A 10 -5.02 -27.82 7.73
CA PRO A 10 -5.66 -26.92 8.66
C PRO A 10 -4.78 -26.65 9.89
N ALA A 11 -4.53 -25.39 10.23
CA ALA A 11 -3.85 -25.03 11.47
C ALA A 11 -4.74 -25.31 12.70
N THR A 12 -4.14 -25.74 13.81
CA THR A 12 -4.86 -26.02 15.07
C THR A 12 -5.19 -24.76 15.87
N HIS A 13 -4.50 -23.66 15.59
CA HIS A 13 -4.64 -22.37 16.24
C HIS A 13 -4.28 -21.24 15.27
N CYS A 14 -4.78 -20.04 15.56
CA CYS A 14 -4.41 -18.84 14.83
C CYS A 14 -2.96 -18.44 15.16
N PRO A 15 -2.06 -18.27 14.17
CA PRO A 15 -0.66 -17.92 14.45
C PRO A 15 -0.49 -16.51 15.03
N LEU A 16 -1.47 -15.61 14.83
CA LEU A 16 -1.47 -14.24 15.37
C LEU A 16 -2.01 -14.10 16.79
N THR A 17 -3.04 -14.89 17.12
CA THR A 17 -3.81 -14.71 18.37
C THR A 17 -3.69 -15.90 19.32
N ASN A 18 -3.10 -17.00 18.85
CA ASN A 18 -3.03 -18.29 19.51
C ASN A 18 -4.41 -18.88 19.92
N ARG A 19 -5.50 -18.34 19.39
CA ARG A 19 -6.85 -18.86 19.62
C ARG A 19 -7.07 -20.13 18.81
N SER A 20 -7.58 -21.16 19.46
CA SER A 20 -8.14 -22.33 18.79
C SER A 20 -9.62 -22.09 18.49
N ASP A 21 -10.05 -22.45 17.29
CA ASP A 21 -11.44 -22.35 16.85
C ASP A 21 -11.75 -23.54 15.95
N SER A 22 -12.62 -24.44 16.42
CA SER A 22 -12.90 -25.72 15.79
C SER A 22 -13.86 -25.63 14.60
N GLU A 23 -14.60 -24.52 14.46
CA GLU A 23 -15.62 -24.36 13.41
C GLU A 23 -15.08 -23.70 12.14
N VAL A 24 -14.04 -22.88 12.27
CA VAL A 24 -13.49 -22.03 11.21
C VAL A 24 -12.64 -22.78 10.19
N ILE A 25 -12.20 -23.99 10.57
CA ILE A 25 -11.19 -24.75 9.85
C ILE A 25 -11.78 -25.65 8.74
N ARG A 26 -13.06 -26.05 8.85
CA ARG A 26 -13.62 -27.20 8.11
C ARG A 26 -14.14 -26.90 6.70
N SER A 27 -14.10 -25.65 6.22
CA SER A 27 -14.85 -25.23 5.03
C SER A 27 -14.01 -24.95 3.77
N VAL A 28 -12.67 -24.98 3.84
CA VAL A 28 -11.82 -24.60 2.69
C VAL A 28 -11.36 -25.84 1.93
N ASP A 29 -11.91 -26.06 0.74
CA ASP A 29 -11.45 -27.11 -0.18
C ASP A 29 -10.23 -26.63 -0.98
N LEU A 30 -9.05 -27.11 -0.57
CA LEU A 30 -7.77 -26.87 -1.25
C LEU A 30 -7.29 -28.07 -2.08
N SER A 31 -8.10 -29.12 -2.23
CA SER A 31 -7.68 -30.40 -2.83
C SER A 31 -7.22 -30.29 -4.29
N ASN A 32 -7.75 -29.30 -5.03
CA ASN A 32 -7.42 -29.07 -6.44
C ASN A 32 -6.25 -28.10 -6.66
N PHE A 33 -5.59 -27.63 -5.60
CA PHE A 33 -4.50 -26.66 -5.71
C PHE A 33 -3.15 -27.30 -5.42
N SER A 34 -2.15 -27.00 -6.26
CA SER A 34 -0.77 -27.44 -6.07
C SER A 34 0.05 -26.34 -5.38
N PHE A 35 0.77 -26.70 -4.32
CA PHE A 35 1.69 -25.82 -3.62
C PHE A 35 3.13 -26.29 -3.80
N ASP A 36 4.07 -25.35 -3.79
CA ASP A 36 5.49 -25.65 -3.94
C ASP A 36 6.17 -26.02 -2.60
N ARG A 37 5.49 -25.80 -1.46
CA ARG A 37 5.99 -26.05 -0.09
C ARG A 37 4.87 -26.54 0.84
N GLU A 38 5.26 -27.21 1.91
CA GLU A 38 4.38 -27.61 3.01
C GLU A 38 3.95 -26.40 3.82
N GLY A 39 2.74 -26.45 4.39
CA GLY A 39 2.25 -25.33 5.16
C GLY A 39 0.88 -25.53 5.77
N PHE A 40 0.36 -24.44 6.33
CA PHE A 40 -0.91 -24.43 7.02
C PHE A 40 -1.84 -23.34 6.49
N TYR A 41 -3.14 -23.57 6.67
CA TYR A 41 -4.14 -22.54 6.43
C TYR A 41 -5.01 -22.24 7.66
N TRP A 42 -5.47 -21.00 7.74
CA TRP A 42 -6.36 -20.50 8.80
C TRP A 42 -7.25 -19.38 8.26
N ILE A 43 -8.53 -19.32 8.64
CA ILE A 43 -9.39 -18.16 8.32
C ILE A 43 -9.34 -17.16 9.48
N TYR A 44 -8.74 -16.00 9.24
CA TYR A 44 -8.68 -14.90 10.20
C TYR A 44 -9.94 -14.04 10.10
N LYS A 45 -10.74 -14.00 11.17
CA LYS A 45 -11.98 -13.21 11.26
C LYS A 45 -11.72 -11.86 11.94
N PHE A 46 -12.27 -10.78 11.39
CA PHE A 46 -12.15 -9.43 11.94
C PHE A 46 -13.37 -8.56 11.61
N GLY A 47 -14.04 -8.03 12.63
CA GLY A 47 -15.28 -7.26 12.43
C GLY A 47 -16.32 -8.10 11.66
N ALA A 48 -16.77 -7.59 10.51
CA ALA A 48 -17.67 -8.30 9.60
C ALA A 48 -16.94 -9.04 8.45
N GLY A 49 -15.61 -9.01 8.40
CA GLY A 49 -14.80 -9.60 7.34
C GLY A 49 -14.02 -10.84 7.78
N GLU A 50 -13.52 -11.57 6.80
CA GLU A 50 -12.61 -12.69 6.98
C GLU A 50 -11.52 -12.73 5.91
N GLN A 51 -10.38 -13.32 6.24
CA GLN A 51 -9.25 -13.49 5.33
C GLN A 51 -8.67 -14.89 5.48
N LEU A 52 -8.55 -15.61 4.36
CA LEU A 52 -7.82 -16.88 4.31
C LEU A 52 -6.32 -16.60 4.36
N LEU A 53 -5.65 -17.19 5.35
CA LEU A 53 -4.21 -17.22 5.49
C LEU A 53 -3.75 -18.59 4.99
N ILE A 54 -2.82 -18.60 4.04
CA ILE A 54 -2.09 -19.80 3.64
C ILE A 54 -0.61 -19.47 3.80
N VAL A 55 0.08 -20.18 4.68
CA VAL A 55 1.46 -19.86 5.07
C VAL A 55 2.32 -21.12 5.02
N THR A 56 3.61 -20.97 4.77
CA THR A 56 4.56 -22.09 4.84
C THR A 56 4.66 -22.63 6.27
N ASP A 57 5.06 -23.91 6.43
CA ASP A 57 5.34 -24.51 7.74
C ASP A 57 6.38 -23.70 8.53
N GLU A 58 7.44 -23.27 7.84
CA GLU A 58 8.48 -22.38 8.39
C GLU A 58 7.88 -21.09 8.98
N LEU A 59 7.02 -20.39 8.22
CA LEU A 59 6.41 -19.15 8.68
C LEU A 59 5.42 -19.43 9.82
N PHE A 60 4.60 -20.47 9.71
CA PHE A 60 3.62 -20.82 10.74
C PHE A 60 4.27 -21.06 12.11
N ASN A 61 5.39 -21.79 12.13
CA ASN A 61 6.10 -22.13 13.36
C ASN A 61 7.06 -21.01 13.86
N ASN A 62 7.21 -19.91 13.12
CA ASN A 62 8.08 -18.79 13.51
C ASN A 62 7.35 -17.80 14.44
N SER A 63 7.25 -18.14 15.72
CA SER A 63 6.59 -17.30 16.75
C SER A 63 7.17 -15.88 16.84
N ASP A 64 8.46 -15.72 16.54
CA ASP A 64 9.14 -14.43 16.61
C ASP A 64 8.64 -13.45 15.55
N ILE A 65 8.42 -13.90 14.30
CA ILE A 65 7.86 -13.04 13.24
C ILE A 65 6.43 -12.65 13.58
N TRP A 66 5.57 -13.60 13.99
CA TRP A 66 4.18 -13.31 14.34
C TRP A 66 4.06 -12.34 15.52
N THR A 67 4.98 -12.41 16.48
CA THR A 67 5.00 -11.54 17.65
C THR A 67 5.61 -10.17 17.32
N SER A 68 6.80 -10.13 16.71
CA SER A 68 7.54 -8.88 16.44
C SER A 68 6.93 -8.05 15.32
N LYS A 69 6.19 -8.66 14.38
CA LYS A 69 5.50 -7.98 13.26
C LYS A 69 3.98 -7.97 13.41
N ARG A 70 3.47 -8.25 14.62
CA ARG A 70 2.03 -8.41 14.86
C ARG A 70 1.21 -7.22 14.36
N ARG A 71 1.63 -6.00 14.70
CA ARG A 71 0.94 -4.75 14.32
C ARG A 71 0.86 -4.61 12.80
N GLU A 72 1.99 -4.86 12.13
CA GLU A 72 2.09 -4.76 10.69
C GLU A 72 1.21 -5.79 9.99
N ILE A 73 1.21 -7.04 10.48
CA ILE A 73 0.37 -8.11 9.95
C ILE A 73 -1.11 -7.79 10.17
N GLU A 74 -1.51 -7.35 11.37
CA GLU A 74 -2.89 -6.93 11.66
C GLU A 74 -3.33 -5.76 10.75
N PHE A 75 -2.44 -4.80 10.47
CA PHE A 75 -2.71 -3.74 9.51
C PHE A 75 -2.96 -4.29 8.10
N LEU A 76 -2.10 -5.18 7.60
CA LEU A 76 -2.27 -5.81 6.28
C LEU A 76 -3.62 -6.51 6.14
N LEU A 77 -4.00 -7.27 7.17
CA LEU A 77 -5.25 -8.02 7.20
C LEU A 77 -6.46 -7.08 7.19
N HIS A 78 -6.46 -6.07 8.07
CA HIS A 78 -7.58 -5.13 8.19
C HIS A 78 -7.69 -4.16 7.00
N GLN A 79 -6.61 -3.97 6.23
CA GLN A 79 -6.59 -3.22 4.98
C GLN A 79 -6.87 -4.10 3.75
N GLY A 80 -7.06 -5.41 3.90
CA GLY A 80 -7.29 -6.35 2.80
C GLY A 80 -6.11 -6.49 1.84
N ARG A 81 -4.89 -6.26 2.35
CA ARG A 81 -3.61 -6.28 1.64
C ARG A 81 -2.87 -7.62 1.72
N TRP A 82 -3.39 -8.52 2.55
CA TRP A 82 -2.95 -9.90 2.54
C TRP A 82 -3.27 -10.53 1.17
N PRO A 83 -2.40 -11.42 0.64
CA PRO A 83 -2.66 -12.11 -0.62
C PRO A 83 -4.06 -12.72 -0.68
N LYS A 84 -4.81 -12.38 -1.73
CA LYS A 84 -6.15 -12.92 -1.97
C LYS A 84 -6.07 -14.27 -2.69
N GLY A 85 -7.10 -15.09 -2.49
CA GLY A 85 -7.22 -16.41 -3.11
C GLY A 85 -6.23 -17.42 -2.53
N VAL A 86 -5.85 -18.41 -3.33
CA VAL A 86 -5.01 -19.54 -2.91
C VAL A 86 -3.52 -19.24 -3.16
N LYS A 87 -3.01 -18.17 -2.52
CA LYS A 87 -1.60 -17.78 -2.58
C LYS A 87 -0.93 -18.05 -1.23
N MET A 88 0.15 -18.84 -1.25
CA MET A 88 0.94 -19.15 -0.05
C MET A 88 1.93 -18.02 0.27
N MET A 89 2.04 -17.66 1.54
CA MET A 89 2.96 -16.67 2.07
C MET A 89 4.13 -17.33 2.80
N ASP A 90 5.36 -16.91 2.50
CA ASP A 90 6.56 -17.26 3.27
C ASP A 90 7.15 -16.05 4.01
N SER A 91 8.13 -16.29 4.87
CA SER A 91 8.77 -15.27 5.70
C SER A 91 9.30 -14.08 4.88
N ASN A 92 10.00 -14.36 3.78
CA ASN A 92 10.60 -13.32 2.95
C ASN A 92 9.54 -12.48 2.23
N SER A 93 8.52 -13.13 1.69
CA SER A 93 7.42 -12.47 1.01
C SER A 93 6.61 -11.61 1.97
N LEU A 94 6.38 -12.09 3.20
CA LEU A 94 5.72 -11.31 4.25
C LEU A 94 6.53 -10.06 4.62
N LEU A 95 7.85 -10.19 4.82
CA LEU A 95 8.70 -9.05 5.16
C LEU A 95 8.78 -8.04 4.02
N ALA A 96 8.84 -8.51 2.77
CA ALA A 96 8.77 -7.64 1.59
C ALA A 96 7.43 -6.90 1.53
N LEU A 97 6.32 -7.59 1.79
CA LEU A 97 4.98 -7.02 1.81
C LEU A 97 4.82 -5.97 2.91
N ILE A 98 5.31 -6.23 4.12
CA ILE A 98 5.30 -5.26 5.22
C ILE A 98 6.10 -4.01 4.83
N SER A 99 7.28 -4.21 4.26
CA SER A 99 8.17 -3.11 3.85
C SER A 99 7.56 -2.25 2.74
N SER A 100 6.73 -2.83 1.87
CA SER A 100 6.04 -2.11 0.79
C SER A 100 4.71 -1.48 1.19
N SER A 101 4.16 -1.81 2.37
CA SER A 101 2.77 -1.49 2.69
C SER A 101 2.50 -0.08 3.19
N ASN A 102 3.50 0.80 3.26
CA ASN A 102 3.35 2.19 3.68
C ASN A 102 2.45 2.33 4.93
N ILE A 103 2.76 1.53 5.95
CA ILE A 103 2.00 1.53 7.19
C ILE A 103 2.13 2.94 7.79
N PRO A 104 1.01 3.62 8.10
CA PRO A 104 1.02 4.97 8.62
C PRO A 104 1.97 5.09 9.81
N SER A 105 3.05 5.85 9.61
CA SER A 105 4.15 5.97 10.57
C SER A 105 4.05 7.27 11.34
N SER A 106 3.64 8.34 10.66
CA SER A 106 3.48 9.68 11.27
C SER A 106 2.06 9.90 11.81
N PRO A 107 1.89 10.79 12.80
CA PRO A 107 0.56 11.19 13.27
C PRO A 107 -0.33 11.77 12.16
N ILE A 108 0.27 12.45 11.18
CA ILE A 108 -0.45 13.07 10.06
C ILE A 108 -1.04 12.00 9.13
N GLU A 109 -0.27 10.97 8.81
CA GLU A 109 -0.74 9.83 8.00
C GLU A 109 -1.87 9.09 8.71
N LYS A 110 -1.70 8.81 10.01
CA LYS A 110 -2.73 8.16 10.84
C LYS A 110 -4.01 8.99 10.91
N LEU A 111 -3.89 10.31 11.04
CA LEU A 111 -5.03 11.23 11.05
C LEU A 111 -5.80 11.18 9.71
N LYS A 112 -5.10 11.19 8.58
CA LYS A 112 -5.73 11.06 7.26
C LYS A 112 -6.46 9.72 7.10
N GLU A 113 -5.85 8.63 7.56
CA GLU A 113 -6.50 7.31 7.56
C GLU A 113 -7.75 7.26 8.42
N VAL A 114 -7.74 7.91 9.60
CA VAL A 114 -8.92 8.01 10.48
C VAL A 114 -10.04 8.81 9.81
N ILE A 115 -9.72 9.97 9.21
CA ILE A 115 -10.71 10.80 8.51
C ILE A 115 -11.31 10.03 7.32
N TYR A 116 -10.48 9.38 6.52
CA TYR A 116 -10.92 8.55 5.41
C TYR A 116 -11.77 7.36 5.88
N TYR A 117 -11.41 6.73 6.99
CA TYR A 117 -12.21 5.67 7.57
C TYR A 117 -13.59 6.19 7.99
N PHE A 118 -13.68 7.32 8.69
CA PHE A 118 -14.96 7.93 9.05
C PHE A 118 -15.81 8.22 7.83
N LYS A 119 -15.23 8.70 6.72
CA LYS A 119 -15.96 8.85 5.45
C LYS A 119 -16.49 7.50 4.98
N SER A 120 -15.64 6.48 4.94
CA SER A 120 -15.98 5.17 4.39
C SER A 120 -17.10 4.43 5.11
N VAL A 121 -17.34 4.77 6.38
CA VAL A 121 -18.43 4.19 7.20
C VAL A 121 -19.61 5.16 7.38
N SER A 122 -19.53 6.37 6.83
CA SER A 122 -20.64 7.32 6.84
C SER A 122 -21.52 7.10 5.61
N GLU A 123 -22.82 6.92 5.83
CA GLU A 123 -23.85 6.73 4.81
C GLU A 123 -24.38 8.06 4.26
N PHE A 124 -24.40 9.12 5.08
CA PHE A 124 -24.87 10.45 4.70
C PHE A 124 -24.15 11.58 5.45
N PHE A 125 -24.17 12.78 4.87
CA PHE A 125 -23.58 13.97 5.48
C PHE A 125 -24.25 14.31 6.83
N GLY A 126 -23.44 14.51 7.87
CA GLY A 126 -23.93 14.81 9.23
C GLY A 126 -24.30 13.58 10.07
N GLN A 127 -24.08 12.36 9.58
CA GLN A 127 -24.27 11.16 10.39
C GLN A 127 -23.36 11.17 11.64
N THR A 128 -23.94 10.86 12.80
CA THR A 128 -23.20 10.66 14.04
C THR A 128 -22.59 9.27 14.09
N LEU A 129 -21.27 9.21 14.24
CA LEU A 129 -20.48 8.01 14.47
C LEU A 129 -20.15 7.87 15.97
N TYR A 130 -19.99 6.64 16.44
CA TYR A 130 -19.70 6.32 17.84
C TYR A 130 -18.43 5.48 17.96
N PRO A 131 -17.23 6.06 17.80
CA PRO A 131 -15.99 5.30 17.69
C PRO A 131 -15.58 4.53 18.95
N LYS A 132 -16.13 4.90 20.12
CA LYS A 132 -15.74 4.36 21.42
C LYS A 132 -16.73 3.32 21.97
N ASP A 133 -18.00 3.37 21.57
CA ASP A 133 -19.05 2.49 22.11
C ASP A 133 -18.97 1.06 21.60
N ASN A 134 -18.43 0.87 20.40
CA ASN A 134 -18.31 -0.46 19.81
C ASN A 134 -16.85 -0.93 19.91
N PHE A 135 -16.59 -1.88 20.83
CA PHE A 135 -15.26 -2.46 21.03
C PHE A 135 -14.64 -2.99 19.73
N HIS A 136 -15.44 -3.67 18.90
CA HIS A 136 -14.98 -4.19 17.61
C HIS A 136 -14.67 -3.06 16.63
N TYR A 137 -15.45 -1.97 16.65
CA TYR A 137 -15.18 -0.79 15.83
C TYR A 137 -13.86 -0.11 16.23
N LYS A 138 -13.61 0.05 17.54
CA LYS A 138 -12.36 0.61 18.07
C LYS A 138 -11.17 -0.26 17.70
N GLU A 139 -11.25 -1.58 17.92
CA GLU A 139 -10.19 -2.52 17.60
C GLU A 139 -9.89 -2.54 16.09
N HIS A 140 -10.94 -2.58 15.26
CA HIS A 140 -10.81 -2.53 13.81
C HIS A 140 -10.16 -1.24 13.35
N LEU A 141 -10.55 -0.08 13.91
CA LEU A 141 -9.99 1.23 13.56
C LEU A 141 -8.51 1.35 13.92
N VAL A 142 -8.11 0.92 15.12
CA VAL A 142 -6.70 0.91 15.56
C VAL A 142 -5.83 0.07 14.62
N LYS A 143 -6.29 -1.14 14.28
CA LYS A 143 -5.56 -2.06 13.39
C LYS A 143 -5.51 -1.52 11.96
N LYS A 144 -6.64 -1.04 11.44
CA LYS A 144 -6.74 -0.50 10.08
C LYS A 144 -5.89 0.77 9.89
N THR A 145 -5.64 1.54 10.94
CA THR A 145 -4.83 2.77 10.85
C THR A 145 -3.35 2.56 11.21
N GLY A 146 -2.95 1.34 11.59
CA GLY A 146 -1.55 1.02 11.90
C GLY A 146 -1.06 1.65 13.21
N MET A 147 -1.97 2.03 14.11
CA MET A 147 -1.62 2.64 15.38
C MET A 147 -0.86 1.66 16.27
N SER A 148 0.15 2.18 16.97
CA SER A 148 1.01 1.35 17.83
C SER A 148 0.46 1.26 19.23
N ASN A 149 -0.21 2.32 19.66
CA ASN A 149 -0.88 2.40 20.94
C ASN A 149 -2.37 2.76 20.73
N PRO A 150 -3.32 1.96 21.22
CA PRO A 150 -4.76 2.26 21.13
C PRO A 150 -5.15 3.63 21.69
N SER A 151 -4.36 4.21 22.60
CA SER A 151 -4.56 5.56 23.13
C SER A 151 -4.29 6.67 22.10
N GLU A 152 -3.53 6.39 21.03
CA GLU A 152 -3.31 7.35 19.93
C GLU A 152 -4.63 7.72 19.23
N LEU A 153 -5.58 6.78 19.16
CA LEU A 153 -6.85 7.00 18.49
C LEU A 153 -7.63 8.14 19.13
N GLU A 154 -7.71 8.18 20.46
CA GLU A 154 -8.41 9.23 21.19
C GLU A 154 -7.75 10.59 20.92
N ARG A 155 -6.41 10.63 20.94
CA ARG A 155 -5.67 11.87 20.64
C ARG A 155 -5.91 12.34 19.20
N ILE A 156 -5.90 11.43 18.23
CA ILE A 156 -6.17 11.76 16.82
C ILE A 156 -7.60 12.27 16.65
N ILE A 157 -8.60 11.64 17.27
CA ILE A 157 -9.99 12.11 17.21
C ILE A 157 -10.11 13.52 17.78
N TYR A 158 -9.50 13.80 18.94
CA TYR A 158 -9.46 15.15 19.50
C TYR A 158 -8.78 16.15 18.56
N THR A 159 -7.65 15.79 17.95
CA THR A 159 -6.99 16.66 16.96
C THR A 159 -7.86 16.87 15.72
N CYS A 160 -8.64 15.88 15.26
CA CYS A 160 -9.61 16.07 14.19
C CYS A 160 -10.71 17.08 14.57
N ILE A 161 -11.14 17.09 15.83
CA ILE A 161 -12.09 18.08 16.37
C ILE A 161 -11.44 19.47 16.37
N GLU A 162 -10.24 19.60 16.94
CA GLU A 162 -9.49 20.87 17.02
C GLU A 162 -9.22 21.47 15.64
N LEU A 163 -8.91 20.64 14.64
CA LEU A 163 -8.70 21.06 13.25
C LEU A 163 -10.00 21.28 12.47
N GLY A 164 -11.17 20.96 13.06
CA GLY A 164 -12.48 21.12 12.46
C GLY A 164 -12.81 20.13 11.35
N TYR A 165 -12.12 18.97 11.29
CA TYR A 165 -12.45 17.88 10.37
C TYR A 165 -13.66 17.07 10.83
N VAL A 166 -13.85 16.95 12.15
CA VAL A 166 -15.05 16.35 12.74
C VAL A 166 -15.61 17.28 13.81
N LYS A 167 -16.89 17.16 14.09
CA LYS A 167 -17.59 17.90 15.13
C LYS A 167 -17.94 16.95 16.27
N ASP A 168 -17.76 17.40 17.51
CA ASP A 168 -18.28 16.73 18.69
C ASP A 168 -19.80 16.94 18.78
N GLU A 169 -20.56 15.85 18.80
CA GLU A 169 -22.03 15.86 18.87
C GLU A 169 -22.58 15.72 20.30
N GLY A 170 -21.74 15.98 21.31
CA GLY A 170 -22.15 16.00 22.71
C GLY A 170 -21.48 14.90 23.52
N SER A 171 -20.15 14.98 23.62
CA SER A 171 -19.32 14.02 24.34
C SER A 171 -19.76 13.78 25.78
N THR A 172 -20.15 12.53 26.07
CA THR A 172 -20.00 11.95 27.40
C THR A 172 -18.72 11.11 27.40
N LYS A 173 -18.08 10.92 28.57
CA LYS A 173 -16.78 10.23 28.70
C LYS A 173 -16.72 8.84 28.04
N SER A 174 -17.87 8.19 27.84
CA SER A 174 -18.00 6.84 27.29
C SER A 174 -18.17 6.77 25.77
N THR A 175 -18.89 7.70 25.13
CA THR A 175 -19.47 7.45 23.80
C THR A 175 -18.81 8.18 22.61
N PHE A 176 -18.11 9.30 22.86
CA PHE A 176 -17.44 10.12 21.81
C PHE A 176 -18.23 10.24 20.49
N PRO A 177 -19.48 10.73 20.53
CA PRO A 177 -20.26 10.92 19.31
C PRO A 177 -19.61 12.00 18.46
N ILE A 178 -19.30 11.69 17.20
CA ILE A 178 -18.70 12.64 16.25
C ILE A 178 -19.43 12.63 14.92
N SER A 179 -19.43 13.74 14.19
CA SER A 179 -19.89 13.82 12.81
C SER A 179 -18.81 14.43 11.92
N LEU A 180 -18.71 13.98 10.66
CA LEU A 180 -17.78 14.59 9.69
C LEU A 180 -18.30 15.97 9.25
N THR A 181 -17.42 16.98 9.31
CA THR A 181 -17.72 18.30 8.75
C THR A 181 -17.45 18.32 7.24
N LEU A 182 -17.92 19.34 6.52
CA LEU A 182 -17.58 19.50 5.09
C LEU A 182 -16.06 19.52 4.85
N LYS A 183 -15.30 20.18 5.73
CA LYS A 183 -13.83 20.17 5.69
C LYS A 183 -13.24 18.77 5.85
N GLY A 184 -13.85 17.95 6.72
CA GLY A 184 -13.48 16.54 6.89
C GLY A 184 -13.75 15.71 5.65
N TRP A 185 -14.92 15.91 5.00
CA TRP A 185 -15.26 15.27 3.73
C TRP A 185 -14.26 15.63 2.62
N GLU A 186 -13.95 16.91 2.44
CA GLU A 186 -12.98 17.37 1.43
C GLU A 186 -11.59 16.73 1.63
N GLU A 187 -11.10 16.66 2.88
CA GLU A 187 -9.81 16.04 3.17
C GLU A 187 -9.84 14.53 2.93
N ALA A 188 -10.93 13.86 3.31
CA ALA A 188 -11.14 12.44 3.05
C ALA A 188 -11.17 12.12 1.55
N GLU A 189 -11.86 12.92 0.74
CA GLU A 189 -11.97 12.76 -0.71
C GLU A 189 -10.64 13.02 -1.43
N LYS A 190 -9.88 14.03 -0.99
CA LYS A 190 -8.52 14.26 -1.50
C LYS A 190 -7.63 13.04 -1.26
N PHE A 191 -7.71 12.45 -0.08
CA PHE A 191 -6.95 11.26 0.28
C PHE A 191 -7.42 10.00 -0.47
N GLU A 192 -8.73 9.83 -0.64
CA GLU A 192 -9.33 8.75 -1.43
C GLU A 192 -8.88 8.82 -2.89
N THR A 193 -8.97 9.99 -3.51
CA THR A 193 -8.55 10.22 -4.91
C THR A 193 -7.08 9.86 -5.11
N GLN A 194 -6.22 10.17 -4.14
CA GLN A 194 -4.81 9.76 -4.17
C GLN A 194 -4.65 8.24 -4.07
N LYS A 195 -5.43 7.56 -3.22
CA LYS A 195 -5.39 6.10 -3.07
C LYS A 195 -5.96 5.33 -4.27
N SER A 196 -7.03 5.85 -4.87
CA SER A 196 -7.76 5.25 -5.99
C SER A 196 -7.19 5.60 -7.34
N SER A 197 -6.25 6.55 -7.43
CA SER A 197 -5.58 6.89 -8.67
C SER A 197 -4.96 5.64 -9.30
N ASN A 198 -5.19 5.44 -10.58
CA ASN A 198 -4.49 4.44 -11.38
C ASN A 198 -3.32 5.06 -12.15
N ILE A 199 -2.98 6.33 -11.91
CA ILE A 199 -1.92 7.03 -12.66
C ILE A 199 -0.55 6.66 -12.09
N SER A 200 0.38 6.31 -12.97
CA SER A 200 1.82 6.22 -12.70
C SER A 200 2.52 7.42 -13.33
N PHE A 201 3.15 8.28 -12.53
CA PHE A 201 3.97 9.36 -13.08
C PHE A 201 5.33 8.81 -13.53
N ILE A 202 5.79 9.16 -14.73
CA ILE A 202 7.10 8.77 -15.22
C ILE A 202 8.03 9.99 -15.25
N ALA A 203 9.14 9.88 -14.53
CA ALA A 203 10.28 10.78 -14.57
C ALA A 203 11.44 10.07 -15.28
N MET A 204 11.88 10.53 -16.44
CA MET A 204 12.97 9.89 -17.19
C MET A 204 13.66 10.86 -18.15
N SER A 205 14.78 10.44 -18.74
CA SER A 205 15.36 11.18 -19.86
C SER A 205 14.49 11.10 -21.12
N PHE A 206 14.36 12.22 -21.84
CA PHE A 206 13.77 12.28 -23.18
C PHE A 206 14.79 12.07 -24.32
N ASP A 207 15.99 11.55 -24.01
CA ASP A 207 16.90 11.07 -25.05
C ASP A 207 16.16 10.05 -25.94
N PRO A 208 16.32 10.09 -27.29
CA PRO A 208 15.50 9.29 -28.22
C PRO A 208 15.50 7.78 -27.91
N GLU A 209 16.63 7.26 -27.46
CA GLU A 209 16.76 5.88 -27.00
C GLU A 209 15.83 5.58 -25.81
N MET A 210 15.77 6.49 -24.83
CA MET A 210 14.92 6.31 -23.65
C MET A 210 13.44 6.47 -23.98
N ILE A 211 13.08 7.31 -24.96
CA ILE A 211 11.71 7.36 -25.50
C ILE A 211 11.31 6.02 -26.11
N GLN A 212 12.21 5.38 -26.86
CA GLN A 212 11.96 4.03 -27.37
C GLN A 212 11.81 3.02 -26.23
N VAL A 213 12.70 3.06 -25.23
CA VAL A 213 12.60 2.21 -24.03
C VAL A 213 11.26 2.40 -23.32
N TYR A 214 10.76 3.64 -23.26
CA TYR A 214 9.46 3.93 -22.68
C TYR A 214 8.31 3.27 -23.45
N ASN A 215 8.23 3.53 -24.76
CA ASN A 215 7.15 3.02 -25.61
C ASN A 215 7.12 1.48 -25.64
N ASP A 216 8.31 0.86 -25.73
CA ASP A 216 8.42 -0.58 -25.93
C ASP A 216 8.32 -1.38 -24.63
N TRP A 217 8.70 -0.79 -23.47
CA TRP A 217 8.88 -1.56 -22.22
C TRP A 217 8.24 -0.93 -20.98
N ILE A 218 8.41 0.37 -20.74
CA ILE A 218 7.90 1.02 -19.51
C ILE A 218 6.38 1.18 -19.58
N GLU A 219 5.85 1.76 -20.66
CA GLU A 219 4.41 1.94 -20.86
C GLU A 219 3.67 0.58 -20.84
N PRO A 220 4.10 -0.45 -21.59
CA PRO A 220 3.49 -1.77 -21.51
C PRO A 220 3.52 -2.36 -20.10
N ALA A 221 4.63 -2.25 -19.36
CA ALA A 221 4.71 -2.74 -17.97
C ALA A 221 3.66 -2.11 -17.05
N ILE A 222 3.46 -0.78 -17.18
CA ILE A 222 2.49 -0.01 -16.39
C ILE A 222 1.06 -0.43 -16.77
N ARG A 223 0.74 -0.45 -18.07
CA ARG A 223 -0.61 -0.77 -18.58
C ARG A 223 -1.02 -2.20 -18.28
N GLU A 224 -0.13 -3.18 -18.50
CA GLU A 224 -0.38 -4.58 -18.16
C GLU A 224 -0.54 -4.78 -16.65
N SER A 225 0.05 -3.89 -15.85
CA SER A 225 -0.16 -3.85 -14.40
C SER A 225 -1.47 -3.14 -13.99
N GLY A 226 -2.31 -2.67 -14.92
CA GLY A 226 -3.59 -2.03 -14.62
C GLY A 226 -3.50 -0.56 -14.20
N PHE A 227 -2.41 0.12 -14.58
CA PHE A 227 -2.18 1.54 -14.32
C PHE A 227 -2.09 2.33 -15.64
N GLU A 228 -2.30 3.64 -15.56
CA GLU A 228 -2.20 4.57 -16.67
C GLU A 228 -0.88 5.36 -16.58
N PRO A 229 0.02 5.27 -17.57
CA PRO A 229 1.25 6.04 -17.57
C PRO A 229 0.94 7.52 -17.82
N TYR A 230 1.60 8.41 -17.07
CA TYR A 230 1.57 9.85 -17.28
C TYR A 230 2.99 10.40 -17.31
N ILE A 231 3.37 10.97 -18.46
CA ILE A 231 4.67 11.55 -18.72
C ILE A 231 4.47 12.91 -19.41
N VAL A 232 5.24 13.92 -19.00
CA VAL A 232 5.12 15.28 -19.53
C VAL A 232 6.15 15.45 -20.65
N LEU A 233 5.74 15.18 -21.90
CA LEU A 233 6.66 15.11 -23.05
C LEU A 233 7.02 16.47 -23.65
N ASP A 234 6.09 17.42 -23.67
CA ASP A 234 6.33 18.84 -23.94
C ASP A 234 4.99 19.59 -23.88
N GLN A 235 5.04 20.92 -23.76
CA GLN A 235 3.84 21.76 -23.80
C GLN A 235 3.26 21.91 -25.21
N HIS A 236 1.94 21.96 -25.30
CA HIS A 236 1.29 22.58 -26.45
C HIS A 236 1.50 24.09 -26.37
N PRO A 237 1.86 24.78 -27.48
CA PRO A 237 2.19 26.22 -27.48
C PRO A 237 1.05 27.16 -27.04
N ASN A 238 -0.15 26.64 -26.74
CA ASN A 238 -1.35 27.39 -26.36
C ASN A 238 -1.86 27.08 -24.94
N SER A 239 -1.07 26.46 -24.04
CA SER A 239 -1.51 26.18 -22.67
C SER A 239 -1.05 27.23 -21.66
N ASP A 240 -1.97 27.76 -20.85
CA ASP A 240 -1.69 28.68 -19.73
C ASP A 240 -0.96 28.03 -18.53
N VAL A 241 -0.71 26.72 -18.58
CA VAL A 241 -0.11 25.92 -17.49
C VAL A 241 1.35 25.65 -17.79
N THR A 242 2.30 26.06 -16.92
CA THR A 242 3.74 25.83 -17.14
C THR A 242 4.10 24.33 -17.15
N ILE A 243 5.20 23.93 -17.80
CA ILE A 243 5.70 22.54 -17.78
C ILE A 243 5.92 22.08 -16.33
N ASN A 244 6.46 22.95 -15.50
CA ASN A 244 6.64 22.70 -14.08
C ASN A 244 5.31 22.47 -13.36
N ASP A 245 4.28 23.27 -13.66
CA ASP A 245 2.95 23.07 -13.06
C ASP A 245 2.33 21.73 -13.51
N ALA A 246 2.51 21.34 -14.77
CA ALA A 246 2.05 20.07 -15.30
C ALA A 246 2.77 18.88 -14.62
N ILE A 247 4.08 18.97 -14.41
CA ILE A 247 4.88 17.99 -13.67
C ILE A 247 4.38 17.87 -12.23
N LEU A 248 4.28 18.99 -11.50
CA LEU A 248 3.84 19.00 -10.10
C LEU A 248 2.39 18.50 -9.96
N ALA A 249 1.51 18.87 -10.89
CA ALA A 249 0.12 18.38 -10.93
C ALA A 249 0.05 16.88 -11.27
N GLY A 250 0.88 16.40 -12.20
CA GLY A 250 1.02 15.00 -12.55
C GLY A 250 1.44 14.16 -11.36
N ILE A 251 2.51 14.55 -10.66
CA ILE A 251 2.98 13.88 -9.45
C ILE A 251 1.88 13.89 -8.39
N LYS A 252 1.20 15.03 -8.16
CA LYS A 252 0.09 15.12 -7.18
C LYS A 252 -1.06 14.16 -7.45
N LYS A 253 -1.36 13.87 -8.73
CA LYS A 253 -2.46 12.99 -9.15
C LYS A 253 -2.04 11.52 -9.21
N ALA A 254 -0.76 11.23 -9.33
CA ALA A 254 -0.26 9.87 -9.47
C ALA A 254 -0.31 9.09 -8.15
N LYS A 255 -0.58 7.79 -8.27
CA LYS A 255 -0.50 6.84 -7.15
C LYS A 255 0.93 6.49 -6.81
N PHE A 256 1.80 6.40 -7.81
CA PHE A 256 3.21 6.13 -7.67
C PHE A 256 4.01 6.72 -8.83
N THR A 257 5.31 6.91 -8.61
CA THR A 257 6.24 7.44 -9.60
C THR A 257 7.22 6.36 -10.02
N ILE A 258 7.51 6.24 -11.30
CA ILE A 258 8.69 5.55 -11.82
C ILE A 258 9.71 6.63 -12.20
N ALA A 259 10.90 6.54 -11.63
CA ALA A 259 12.00 7.47 -11.90
C ALA A 259 13.20 6.70 -12.50
N ASP A 260 13.47 6.90 -13.79
CA ASP A 260 14.61 6.31 -14.48
C ASP A 260 15.79 7.29 -14.54
N PHE A 261 16.89 6.90 -13.89
CA PHE A 261 18.10 7.73 -13.78
C PHE A 261 19.14 7.49 -14.87
N THR A 262 18.81 6.75 -15.93
CA THR A 262 19.69 6.64 -17.10
C THR A 262 19.94 8.04 -17.65
N TYR A 263 21.21 8.35 -17.97
CA TYR A 263 21.70 9.69 -18.32
C TYR A 263 21.67 10.78 -17.22
N HIS A 264 21.25 10.45 -15.99
CA HIS A 264 21.34 11.32 -14.80
C HIS A 264 20.80 12.75 -14.99
N LYS A 265 19.65 12.91 -15.65
CA LYS A 265 19.02 14.23 -15.85
C LYS A 265 18.60 14.81 -14.49
N SER A 266 19.02 16.05 -14.21
CA SER A 266 18.73 16.76 -12.96
C SER A 266 17.23 16.87 -12.65
N GLY A 267 16.39 17.04 -13.68
CA GLY A 267 14.92 17.06 -13.55
C GLY A 267 14.37 15.79 -12.90
N VAL A 268 14.87 14.62 -13.28
CA VAL A 268 14.43 13.33 -12.72
C VAL A 268 14.71 13.24 -11.22
N TYR A 269 15.87 13.75 -10.76
CA TYR A 269 16.18 13.80 -9.32
C TYR A 269 15.22 14.71 -8.55
N PHE A 270 14.89 15.87 -9.12
CA PHE A 270 13.92 16.79 -8.51
C PHE A 270 12.53 16.15 -8.42
N GLU A 271 12.04 15.56 -9.50
CA GLU A 271 10.72 14.92 -9.58
C GLU A 271 10.61 13.73 -8.62
N ALA A 272 11.63 12.88 -8.60
CA ALA A 272 11.72 11.75 -7.68
C ALA A 272 11.74 12.22 -6.22
N GLY A 273 12.54 13.24 -5.90
CA GLY A 273 12.60 13.84 -4.56
C GLY A 273 11.28 14.49 -4.15
N TYR A 274 10.59 15.18 -5.07
CA TYR A 274 9.29 15.80 -4.82
C TYR A 274 8.21 14.75 -4.58
N ALA A 275 8.15 13.69 -5.39
CA ALA A 275 7.23 12.57 -5.19
C ALA A 275 7.47 11.90 -3.82
N LEU A 276 8.73 11.61 -3.49
CA LEU A 276 9.11 11.03 -2.21
C LEU A 276 8.72 11.93 -1.03
N GLY A 277 9.01 13.24 -1.11
CA GLY A 277 8.67 14.22 -0.08
C GLY A 277 7.16 14.36 0.17
N ARG A 278 6.33 13.93 -0.78
CA ARG A 278 4.87 13.85 -0.64
C ARG A 278 4.35 12.54 -0.06
N GLY A 279 5.24 11.59 0.25
CA GLY A 279 4.87 10.25 0.70
C GLY A 279 4.40 9.32 -0.42
N GLN A 280 4.65 9.68 -1.69
CA GLN A 280 4.35 8.81 -2.83
C GLN A 280 5.39 7.69 -2.94
N LYS A 281 4.95 6.51 -3.38
CA LYS A 281 5.87 5.41 -3.71
C LYS A 281 6.67 5.78 -4.96
N VAL A 282 8.00 5.64 -4.91
CA VAL A 282 8.88 5.86 -6.05
C VAL A 282 9.61 4.55 -6.38
N ILE A 283 9.48 4.09 -7.63
CA ILE A 283 10.25 2.98 -8.18
C ILE A 283 11.42 3.60 -8.93
N TYR A 284 12.63 3.36 -8.43
CA TYR A 284 13.85 3.84 -9.04
C TYR A 284 14.38 2.82 -10.03
N THR A 285 14.64 3.21 -11.27
CA THR A 285 15.24 2.37 -12.30
C THR A 285 16.50 3.03 -12.85
N CYS A 286 17.44 2.23 -13.33
CA CYS A 286 18.62 2.75 -14.02
C CYS A 286 19.26 1.65 -14.87
N ARG A 287 19.72 2.01 -16.08
CA ARG A 287 20.43 1.07 -16.94
C ARG A 287 21.77 0.67 -16.31
N LYS A 288 22.15 -0.59 -16.47
CA LYS A 288 23.32 -1.21 -15.81
C LYS A 288 24.64 -0.51 -16.12
N ASP A 289 24.80 0.05 -17.30
CA ASP A 289 25.97 0.83 -17.72
C ASP A 289 25.99 2.26 -17.14
N HIS A 290 24.84 2.80 -16.73
CA HIS A 290 24.73 4.13 -16.09
C HIS A 290 24.72 4.09 -14.56
N ILE A 291 24.42 2.95 -13.92
CA ILE A 291 24.35 2.89 -12.45
C ILE A 291 25.68 3.23 -11.76
N GLY A 292 26.82 2.92 -12.39
CA GLY A 292 28.15 3.20 -11.84
C GLY A 292 28.44 4.70 -11.68
N THR A 293 27.79 5.54 -12.47
CA THR A 293 27.87 7.00 -12.42
C THR A 293 26.77 7.65 -11.59
N ALA A 294 25.88 6.85 -10.98
CA ALA A 294 24.80 7.38 -10.15
C ALA A 294 25.34 8.17 -8.96
N HIS A 295 24.71 9.33 -8.73
CA HIS A 295 25.06 10.25 -7.66
C HIS A 295 25.06 9.55 -6.30
N PHE A 296 26.02 9.93 -5.45
CA PHE A 296 26.26 9.33 -4.13
C PHE A 296 24.98 9.19 -3.29
N ASP A 297 24.12 10.21 -3.31
CA ASP A 297 22.87 10.24 -2.53
C ASP A 297 21.79 9.25 -3.01
N THR A 298 21.88 8.79 -4.26
CA THR A 298 20.93 7.81 -4.83
C THR A 298 21.40 6.36 -4.69
N ARG A 299 22.67 6.10 -4.41
CA ARG A 299 23.21 4.73 -4.31
C ARG A 299 22.59 3.91 -3.16
N ASN A 300 22.05 4.58 -2.15
CA ASN A 300 21.40 3.94 -1.00
C ASN A 300 19.96 3.50 -1.31
N TYR A 301 19.32 4.02 -2.37
CA TYR A 301 18.03 3.52 -2.81
C TYR A 301 18.23 2.26 -3.66
N GLN A 302 17.42 1.23 -3.41
CA GLN A 302 17.42 0.01 -4.21
C GLN A 302 16.87 0.31 -5.62
N HIS A 303 17.78 0.65 -6.53
CA HIS A 303 17.47 0.77 -7.94
C HIS A 303 17.18 -0.59 -8.53
N LEU A 304 16.12 -0.66 -9.31
CA LEU A 304 15.93 -1.72 -10.28
C LEU A 304 16.94 -1.47 -11.41
N VAL A 305 18.08 -2.15 -11.30
CA VAL A 305 19.13 -2.12 -12.32
C VAL A 305 18.75 -3.06 -13.46
N TRP A 306 18.64 -2.54 -14.67
CA TRP A 306 18.20 -3.30 -15.85
C TRP A 306 19.28 -3.37 -16.94
N LYS A 307 19.34 -4.47 -17.68
CA LYS A 307 20.34 -4.71 -18.75
C LYS A 307 19.80 -4.52 -20.17
N ASP A 308 18.50 -4.71 -20.34
CA ASP A 308 17.76 -4.61 -21.60
C ASP A 308 16.29 -4.32 -21.29
N GLY A 309 15.50 -4.02 -22.31
CA GLY A 309 14.10 -3.62 -22.17
C GLY A 309 13.18 -4.73 -21.61
N GLU A 310 13.40 -5.98 -22.00
CA GLU A 310 12.65 -7.14 -21.48
C GLU A 310 12.89 -7.33 -19.97
N ASP A 311 14.16 -7.23 -19.54
CA ASP A 311 14.51 -7.30 -18.13
C ASP A 311 13.91 -6.13 -17.33
N LEU A 312 13.89 -4.93 -17.91
CA LEU A 312 13.23 -3.76 -17.32
C LEU A 312 11.72 -4.01 -17.13
N LYS A 313 11.02 -4.41 -18.21
CA LYS A 313 9.57 -4.66 -18.19
C LYS A 313 9.19 -5.67 -17.11
N ARG A 314 9.84 -6.84 -17.11
CA ARG A 314 9.59 -7.90 -16.13
C ARG A 314 9.78 -7.40 -14.70
N LYS A 315 10.92 -6.78 -14.41
CA LYS A 315 11.23 -6.27 -13.06
C LYS A 315 10.28 -5.15 -12.64
N LEU A 316 9.85 -4.30 -13.57
CA LEU A 316 8.86 -3.25 -13.29
C LEU A 316 7.52 -3.87 -12.90
N MET A 317 7.03 -4.85 -13.65
CA MET A 317 5.78 -5.54 -13.34
C MET A 317 5.84 -6.23 -11.96
N ASP A 318 6.92 -6.98 -11.69
CA ASP A 318 7.15 -7.61 -10.38
C ASP A 318 7.16 -6.56 -9.25
N LYS A 319 7.86 -5.45 -9.48
CA LYS A 319 7.94 -4.36 -8.50
C LYS A 319 6.59 -3.67 -8.33
N ILE A 320 5.81 -3.44 -9.38
CA ILE A 320 4.49 -2.82 -9.28
C ILE A 320 3.53 -3.72 -8.50
N GLU A 321 3.54 -5.03 -8.79
CA GLU A 321 2.70 -6.00 -8.09
C GLU A 321 3.00 -6.04 -6.58
N VAL A 322 4.28 -6.08 -6.20
CA VAL A 322 4.69 -6.19 -4.79
C VAL A 322 4.72 -4.85 -4.08
N PHE A 323 5.10 -3.78 -4.77
CA PHE A 323 5.34 -2.48 -4.16
C PHE A 323 4.13 -1.56 -4.25
N ILE A 324 3.28 -1.65 -5.26
CA ILE A 324 2.18 -0.69 -5.48
C ILE A 324 0.81 -1.29 -5.17
N LYS A 325 0.56 -2.53 -5.61
CA LYS A 325 -0.73 -3.20 -5.42
C LYS A 325 -0.89 -3.89 -4.07
N SER A 326 0.21 -4.06 -3.33
CA SER A 326 0.24 -4.50 -1.94
C SER A 326 -0.50 -3.55 -1.01
#